data_AF-A0A926WBF7-F1
#
_entry.id   AF-A0A926WBF7-F1
#
_cell.length_a   1.000
_cell.length_b   1.000
_cell.length_c   1.000
_cell.angle_alpha   90.00
_cell.angle_beta   90.00
_cell.angle_gamma   90.00
#
_symmetry.space_group_name_H-M   'P 1'
#
loop_
_entity.id
_entity.type
_entity.pdbx_description
1 polymer ?
#
loop_
_entity_poly.entity_id
_entity_poly.type
_entity_poly.pdbx_seq_one_letter_code
_entity_poly.pdbx_strand_id
1 'polypeptide(L)'
;MFRQSVLNSWLLALSLTSLALPVSAHKVQVSGDVGGTLHIEPNDVARAGEPTEVWFALTRQGGQVIPLADCDCQLSVFAQPYGEGATPLAQPPLAPVTAESYENIPGAEVVFPDVGAYTLVLTGSSRAAEEFQPFELPFEVTVAARSAAAPAASAPTAGETEAAPASTEVLGVESGALPPAAAPLWQPSVIAATIVLLAGLVWSLRHRRKDDDIDPRSKP
;
A
#
# COMPACT_ATOMS: atom_id res chain seq x y z
N MET A 1 26.91 51.06 -8.09
CA MET A 1 26.90 49.70 -7.50
C MET A 1 25.50 49.37 -6.99
N PHE A 2 24.54 49.00 -7.85
CA PHE A 2 23.20 48.52 -7.44
C PHE A 2 22.56 47.84 -8.66
N ARG A 3 23.00 46.61 -8.99
CA ARG A 3 22.44 45.88 -10.15
C ARG A 3 22.59 44.36 -10.10
N GLN A 4 22.58 43.76 -8.91
CA GLN A 4 22.74 42.30 -8.75
C GLN A 4 21.72 41.64 -7.81
N SER A 5 20.75 42.37 -7.25
CA SER A 5 19.90 41.81 -6.19
C SER A 5 18.60 41.14 -6.65
N VAL A 6 18.27 41.18 -7.95
CA VAL A 6 16.96 40.68 -8.45
C VAL A 6 17.04 39.28 -9.07
N LEU A 7 18.23 38.79 -9.43
CA LEU A 7 18.37 37.46 -10.08
C LEU A 7 18.41 36.28 -9.09
N ASN A 8 18.75 36.51 -7.82
CA ASN A 8 18.83 35.41 -6.84
C ASN A 8 17.48 35.00 -6.22
N SER A 9 16.40 35.76 -6.47
CA SER A 9 15.08 35.45 -5.92
C SER A 9 14.28 34.44 -6.76
N TRP A 10 14.66 34.20 -8.01
CA TRP A 10 13.98 33.24 -8.90
C TRP A 10 14.52 31.80 -8.76
N LEU A 11 15.74 31.61 -8.25
CA LEU A 11 16.34 30.27 -8.07
C LEU A 11 15.88 29.57 -6.77
N LEU A 12 15.39 30.32 -5.79
CA LEU A 12 14.80 29.78 -4.55
C LEU A 12 13.33 29.33 -4.71
N ALA A 13 12.65 29.74 -5.78
CA ALA A 13 11.28 29.30 -6.06
C ALA A 13 11.21 27.94 -6.80
N LEU A 14 12.34 27.45 -7.34
CA LEU A 14 12.37 26.25 -8.19
C LEU A 14 12.87 24.99 -7.45
N SER A 15 13.27 25.10 -6.18
CA SER A 15 13.88 24.00 -5.41
C SER A 15 12.89 23.18 -4.58
N LEU A 16 11.59 23.48 -4.67
CA LEU A 16 10.53 22.82 -3.89
C LEU A 16 9.55 21.98 -4.74
N THR A 17 9.97 21.48 -5.90
CA THR A 17 9.28 20.35 -6.53
C THR A 17 9.75 19.07 -5.86
N SER A 18 9.21 18.80 -4.67
CA SER A 18 9.32 17.50 -4.02
C SER A 18 8.83 16.44 -5.01
N LEU A 19 9.73 15.56 -5.45
CA LEU A 19 9.38 14.35 -6.17
C LEU A 19 8.48 13.52 -5.25
N ALA A 20 7.18 13.69 -5.36
CA ALA A 20 6.21 12.79 -4.78
C ALA A 20 6.32 11.48 -5.55
N LEU A 21 7.18 10.58 -5.07
CA LEU A 21 7.14 9.19 -5.52
C LEU A 21 5.73 8.66 -5.19
N PRO A 22 5.05 7.99 -6.13
CA PRO A 22 3.79 7.34 -5.81
C PRO A 22 4.08 6.29 -4.73
N VAL A 23 3.62 6.55 -3.51
CA VAL A 23 3.44 5.49 -2.53
C VAL A 23 2.33 4.61 -3.09
N SER A 24 2.62 3.32 -3.24
CA SER A 24 1.61 2.32 -3.56
C SER A 24 0.68 2.21 -2.35
N ALA A 25 -0.26 3.14 -2.25
CA ALA A 25 -1.29 3.11 -1.24
C ALA A 25 -2.24 1.98 -1.62
N HIS A 26 -2.49 1.07 -0.68
CA HIS A 26 -3.36 -0.10 -0.85
C HIS A 26 -4.59 0.23 -1.70
N LYS A 27 -4.68 -0.37 -2.87
CA LYS A 27 -5.73 -0.07 -3.85
C LYS A 27 -6.97 -0.84 -3.45
N VAL A 28 -7.97 -0.13 -2.92
CA VAL A 28 -9.28 -0.69 -2.61
C VAL A 28 -10.05 -0.91 -3.93
N GLN A 29 -10.61 -2.10 -4.11
CA GLN A 29 -11.55 -2.40 -5.17
C GLN A 29 -12.95 -2.59 -4.60
N VAL A 30 -13.98 -2.21 -5.36
CA VAL A 30 -15.38 -2.31 -4.95
C VAL A 30 -16.20 -2.90 -6.09
N SER A 31 -17.08 -3.85 -5.75
CA SER A 31 -18.06 -4.44 -6.66
C SER A 31 -19.36 -4.68 -5.89
N GLY A 32 -20.43 -3.99 -6.31
CA GLY A 32 -21.69 -4.00 -5.56
C GLY A 32 -21.53 -3.45 -4.14
N ASP A 33 -21.92 -4.24 -3.15
CA ASP A 33 -21.83 -3.95 -1.73
C ASP A 33 -20.58 -4.53 -1.04
N VAL A 34 -19.64 -5.08 -1.83
CA VAL A 34 -18.38 -5.66 -1.34
C VAL A 34 -17.19 -4.78 -1.74
N GLY A 35 -16.38 -4.42 -0.75
CA GLY A 35 -15.07 -3.80 -0.92
C GLY A 35 -13.95 -4.76 -0.51
N GLY A 36 -12.83 -4.71 -1.20
CA GLY A 36 -11.66 -5.51 -0.89
C GLY A 36 -10.37 -4.72 -1.01
N THR A 37 -9.43 -5.01 -0.11
CA THR A 37 -8.06 -4.51 -0.17
C THR A 37 -7.11 -5.71 -0.27
N LEU A 38 -6.20 -5.69 -1.23
CA LEU A 38 -5.12 -6.68 -1.35
C LEU A 38 -3.90 -6.22 -0.57
N HIS A 39 -3.30 -7.14 0.18
CA HIS A 39 -1.95 -7.02 0.73
C HIS A 39 -1.08 -8.19 0.28
N ILE A 40 0.21 -7.94 0.15
CA ILE A 40 1.20 -8.92 -0.30
C ILE A 40 2.35 -8.97 0.71
N GLU A 41 2.66 -10.14 1.24
CA GLU A 41 3.73 -10.28 2.22
C GLU A 41 5.08 -10.64 1.59
N PRO A 42 6.20 -10.07 2.09
CA PRO A 42 6.27 -9.00 3.08
C PRO A 42 6.23 -7.59 2.46
N ASN A 43 5.54 -6.65 3.13
CA ASN A 43 5.57 -5.19 2.84
C ASN A 43 5.09 -4.78 1.42
N ASP A 44 4.09 -5.47 0.87
CA ASP A 44 3.52 -5.24 -0.46
C ASP A 44 4.49 -5.40 -1.63
N VAL A 45 5.50 -6.25 -1.47
CA VAL A 45 6.53 -6.52 -2.50
C VAL A 45 6.55 -8.00 -2.88
N ALA A 46 5.96 -8.31 -4.04
CA ALA A 46 6.06 -9.64 -4.64
C ALA A 46 7.41 -9.88 -5.31
N ARG A 47 7.89 -11.13 -5.28
CA ARG A 47 9.14 -11.57 -5.94
C ARG A 47 8.86 -12.73 -6.90
N ALA A 48 9.45 -12.65 -8.08
CA ALA A 48 9.31 -13.69 -9.08
C ALA A 48 10.08 -14.96 -8.67
N GLY A 49 9.43 -16.10 -8.77
CA GLY A 49 9.95 -17.43 -8.45
C GLY A 49 9.88 -17.82 -6.98
N GLU A 50 9.33 -16.97 -6.10
CA GLU A 50 9.16 -17.26 -4.68
C GLU A 50 7.67 -17.37 -4.33
N PRO A 51 7.30 -18.29 -3.41
CA PRO A 51 5.99 -18.24 -2.78
C PRO A 51 5.81 -16.92 -2.04
N THR A 52 4.72 -16.23 -2.35
CA THR A 52 4.35 -14.94 -1.80
C THR A 52 2.97 -15.09 -1.17
N GLU A 53 2.85 -14.82 0.12
CA GLU A 53 1.54 -14.80 0.77
C GLU A 53 0.79 -13.53 0.34
N VAL A 54 -0.47 -13.70 -0.06
CA VAL A 54 -1.39 -12.61 -0.34
C VAL A 54 -2.63 -12.80 0.49
N TRP A 55 -3.22 -11.71 0.96
CA TRP A 55 -4.46 -11.75 1.71
C TRP A 55 -5.36 -10.56 1.36
N PHE A 56 -6.66 -10.77 1.53
CA PHE A 56 -7.69 -9.83 1.09
C PHE A 56 -8.56 -9.42 2.28
N ALA A 57 -8.45 -8.17 2.70
CA ALA A 57 -9.39 -7.59 3.65
C ALA A 57 -10.71 -7.31 2.94
N LEU A 58 -11.64 -8.27 2.97
CA LEU A 58 -12.99 -8.13 2.42
C LEU A 58 -13.94 -7.51 3.44
N THR A 59 -14.73 -6.55 2.98
CA THR A 59 -15.75 -5.88 3.80
C THR A 59 -17.03 -5.67 3.03
N ARG A 60 -18.15 -5.68 3.74
CA ARG A 60 -19.45 -5.21 3.26
C ARG A 60 -19.56 -3.70 3.41
N GLN A 61 -20.55 -3.11 2.73
CA GLN A 61 -20.97 -1.75 2.99
C GLN A 61 -21.26 -1.54 4.49
N GLY A 62 -20.53 -0.60 5.12
CA GLY A 62 -20.57 -0.38 6.57
C GLY A 62 -19.36 -0.91 7.32
N GLY A 63 -18.42 -1.56 6.63
CA GLY A 63 -17.12 -1.97 7.16
C GLY A 63 -17.13 -3.32 7.89
N GLN A 64 -18.20 -4.11 7.77
CA GLN A 64 -18.24 -5.44 8.36
C GLN A 64 -17.35 -6.38 7.56
N VAL A 65 -16.42 -7.06 8.24
CA VAL A 65 -15.50 -8.02 7.61
C VAL A 65 -16.29 -9.21 7.05
N ILE A 66 -15.90 -9.67 5.87
CA ILE A 66 -16.39 -10.92 5.26
C ILE A 66 -15.32 -12.00 5.49
N PRO A 67 -15.53 -12.96 6.40
CA PRO A 67 -14.60 -14.05 6.58
C PRO A 67 -14.69 -15.05 5.42
N LEU A 68 -13.60 -15.77 5.16
CA LEU A 68 -13.53 -16.79 4.10
C LEU A 68 -14.58 -17.90 4.29
N ALA A 69 -14.94 -18.20 5.54
CA ALA A 69 -15.95 -19.22 5.85
C ALA A 69 -17.33 -18.90 5.25
N ASP A 70 -17.65 -17.61 5.10
CA ASP A 70 -18.95 -17.12 4.61
C ASP A 70 -18.92 -16.82 3.10
N CYS A 71 -17.74 -16.89 2.48
CA CYS A 71 -17.55 -16.66 1.05
C CYS A 71 -17.26 -17.94 0.28
N ASP A 72 -18.00 -18.17 -0.80
CA ASP A 72 -17.57 -19.08 -1.87
C ASP A 72 -16.64 -18.32 -2.81
N CYS A 73 -15.42 -18.08 -2.33
CA CYS A 73 -14.41 -17.25 -2.98
C CYS A 73 -13.45 -18.09 -3.85
N GLN A 74 -12.99 -17.52 -4.96
CA GLN A 74 -11.95 -18.09 -5.81
C GLN A 74 -10.96 -17.01 -6.26
N LEU A 75 -9.67 -17.32 -6.17
CA LEU A 75 -8.58 -16.48 -6.65
C LEU A 75 -8.04 -17.02 -7.98
N SER A 76 -7.90 -16.14 -8.97
CA SER A 76 -7.23 -16.43 -10.24
C SER A 76 -6.13 -15.41 -10.50
N VAL A 77 -4.99 -15.87 -10.99
CA VAL A 77 -3.80 -15.04 -11.28
C VAL A 77 -3.59 -14.99 -12.79
N PHE A 78 -3.49 -13.80 -13.36
CA PHE A 78 -3.29 -13.57 -14.79
C PHE A 78 -2.02 -12.75 -15.03
N ALA A 79 -1.28 -13.05 -16.11
CA ALA A 79 -0.33 -12.09 -16.66
C ALA A 79 -1.10 -10.94 -17.34
N GLN A 80 -0.53 -9.73 -17.33
CA GLN A 80 -1.05 -8.64 -18.15
C GLN A 80 -0.60 -8.76 -19.62
N PRO A 81 -1.45 -8.35 -20.58
CA PRO A 81 -2.75 -7.71 -20.40
C PRO A 81 -3.87 -8.69 -19.98
N TYR A 82 -4.68 -8.28 -18.99
CA TYR A 82 -5.90 -8.98 -18.58
C TYR A 82 -7.10 -8.48 -19.38
N GLY A 83 -7.98 -9.39 -19.81
CA GLY A 83 -9.16 -9.07 -20.62
C GLY A 83 -9.95 -10.32 -20.99
N GLU A 84 -10.96 -10.16 -21.85
CA GLU A 84 -11.83 -11.26 -22.28
C GLU A 84 -11.01 -12.41 -22.90
N GLY A 85 -11.31 -13.64 -22.46
CA GLY A 85 -10.62 -14.85 -22.93
C GLY A 85 -9.22 -15.08 -22.34
N ALA A 86 -8.76 -14.22 -21.42
CA ALA A 86 -7.52 -14.46 -20.70
C ALA A 86 -7.60 -15.80 -19.93
N THR A 87 -6.54 -16.61 -20.04
CA THR A 87 -6.43 -17.86 -19.29
C THR A 87 -5.64 -17.61 -18.00
N PRO A 88 -6.13 -18.06 -16.83
CA PRO A 88 -5.38 -17.95 -15.59
C PRO A 88 -4.05 -18.70 -15.68
N LEU A 89 -2.97 -18.08 -15.19
CA LEU A 89 -1.68 -18.74 -14.97
C LEU A 89 -1.76 -19.70 -13.78
N ALA A 90 -2.53 -19.33 -12.76
CA ALA A 90 -2.72 -20.11 -11.54
C ALA A 90 -4.07 -19.82 -10.90
N GLN A 91 -4.58 -20.80 -10.16
CA GLN A 91 -5.76 -20.71 -9.32
C GLN A 91 -5.43 -21.25 -7.92
N PRO A 92 -4.65 -20.50 -7.13
CA PRO A 92 -4.21 -20.96 -5.82
C PRO A 92 -5.42 -21.14 -4.89
N PRO A 93 -5.41 -22.18 -4.03
CA PRO A 93 -6.48 -22.37 -3.06
C PRO A 93 -6.45 -21.26 -2.01
N LEU A 94 -7.63 -20.82 -1.58
CA LEU A 94 -7.78 -19.87 -0.48
C LEU A 94 -7.79 -20.61 0.87
N ALA A 95 -7.12 -20.02 1.85
CA ALA A 95 -7.09 -20.45 3.24
C ALA A 95 -7.39 -19.24 4.16
N PRO A 96 -7.97 -19.47 5.35
CA PRO A 96 -8.20 -18.38 6.29
C PRO A 96 -6.87 -17.89 6.86
N VAL A 97 -6.63 -16.59 6.79
CA VAL A 97 -5.46 -15.92 7.38
C VAL A 97 -5.92 -14.93 8.45
N THR A 98 -5.09 -14.74 9.46
CA THR A 98 -5.23 -13.66 10.44
C THR A 98 -4.03 -12.74 10.29
N ALA A 99 -4.29 -11.51 9.89
CA ALA A 99 -3.27 -10.51 9.62
C ALA A 99 -3.75 -9.14 10.09
N GLU A 100 -2.85 -8.35 10.65
CA GLU A 100 -3.16 -7.06 11.26
C GLU A 100 -4.31 -7.16 12.30
N SER A 101 -5.46 -6.54 12.02
CA SER A 101 -6.69 -6.60 12.82
C SER A 101 -7.80 -7.44 12.19
N TYR A 102 -7.53 -8.10 11.05
CA TYR A 102 -8.48 -8.95 10.34
C TYR A 102 -8.30 -10.41 10.74
N GLU A 103 -9.42 -11.10 10.97
CA GLU A 103 -9.44 -12.52 11.31
C GLU A 103 -10.19 -13.32 10.25
N ASN A 104 -9.69 -14.53 9.97
CA ASN A 104 -10.31 -15.50 9.06
C ASN A 104 -10.58 -14.95 7.64
N ILE A 105 -9.79 -14.00 7.17
CA ILE A 105 -9.94 -13.42 5.84
C ILE A 105 -9.37 -14.34 4.76
N PRO A 106 -9.80 -14.21 3.49
CA PRO A 106 -9.21 -14.97 2.39
C PRO A 106 -7.72 -14.64 2.23
N GLY A 107 -6.86 -15.66 2.26
CA GLY A 107 -5.46 -15.57 1.88
C GLY A 107 -5.01 -16.76 1.05
N ALA A 108 -3.89 -16.62 0.35
CA ALA A 108 -3.31 -17.67 -0.48
C ALA A 108 -1.79 -17.50 -0.62
N GLU A 109 -1.11 -18.59 -0.91
CA GLU A 109 0.27 -18.56 -1.37
C GLU A 109 0.30 -18.51 -2.91
N VAL A 110 0.96 -17.51 -3.47
CA VAL A 110 1.06 -17.25 -4.91
C VAL A 110 2.51 -17.28 -5.34
N VAL A 111 2.83 -18.04 -6.40
CA VAL A 111 4.14 -17.97 -7.07
C VAL A 111 3.99 -17.22 -8.39
N PHE A 112 4.62 -16.05 -8.48
CA PHE A 112 4.72 -15.30 -9.73
C PHE A 112 5.88 -15.85 -10.55
N PRO A 113 5.69 -16.40 -11.76
CA PRO A 113 6.78 -17.06 -12.50
C PRO A 113 7.89 -16.10 -12.92
N ASP A 114 7.53 -14.88 -13.29
CA ASP A 114 8.43 -13.88 -13.87
C ASP A 114 8.21 -12.48 -13.29
N VAL A 115 9.21 -11.61 -13.46
CA VAL A 115 9.04 -10.17 -13.21
C VAL A 115 8.07 -9.60 -14.24
N GLY A 116 7.18 -8.71 -13.80
CA GLY A 116 6.15 -8.16 -14.68
C GLY A 116 4.89 -7.71 -13.95
N ALA A 117 3.89 -7.33 -14.73
CA ALA A 117 2.58 -6.94 -14.23
C ALA A 117 1.60 -8.10 -14.31
N TYR A 118 0.83 -8.27 -13.25
CA TYR A 118 -0.16 -9.32 -13.08
C TYR A 118 -1.49 -8.71 -12.64
N THR A 119 -2.57 -9.45 -12.88
CA THR A 119 -3.88 -9.17 -12.30
C THR A 119 -4.30 -10.34 -11.44
N LEU A 120 -4.53 -10.09 -10.15
CA LEU A 120 -5.15 -11.04 -9.22
C LEU A 120 -6.64 -10.74 -9.20
N VAL A 121 -7.46 -11.69 -9.65
CA VAL A 121 -8.91 -11.54 -9.66
C VAL A 121 -9.48 -12.39 -8.55
N LEU A 122 -10.02 -11.73 -7.53
CA LEU A 122 -10.79 -12.39 -6.49
C LEU A 122 -12.27 -12.31 -6.85
N THR A 123 -12.89 -13.46 -7.04
CA THR A 123 -14.34 -13.60 -7.23
C THR A 123 -14.95 -14.23 -6.00
N GLY A 124 -16.21 -13.95 -5.76
CA GLY A 124 -16.92 -14.60 -4.66
C GLY A 124 -18.40 -14.37 -4.66
N SER A 125 -19.10 -15.21 -3.92
CA SER A 125 -20.50 -15.03 -3.58
C SER A 125 -20.76 -15.49 -2.15
N SER A 126 -21.83 -14.99 -1.54
CA SER A 126 -22.19 -15.38 -0.19
C SER A 126 -22.65 -16.84 -0.13
N ARG A 127 -22.17 -17.59 0.86
CA ARG A 127 -22.64 -18.96 1.13
C ARG A 127 -23.99 -18.99 1.82
N ALA A 128 -24.33 -17.95 2.58
CA ALA A 128 -25.65 -17.74 3.13
C ALA A 128 -26.47 -16.82 2.21
N ALA A 129 -27.77 -17.07 2.09
CA ALA A 129 -28.62 -16.25 1.23
C ALA A 129 -28.61 -14.78 1.70
N GLU A 130 -28.36 -13.86 0.76
CA GLU A 130 -28.53 -12.41 0.92
C GLU A 130 -27.56 -11.69 1.88
N GLU A 131 -26.43 -12.27 2.27
CA GLU A 131 -25.44 -11.51 3.05
C GLU A 131 -24.67 -10.52 2.19
N PHE A 132 -24.25 -10.85 0.97
CA PHE A 132 -23.64 -9.88 0.06
C PHE A 132 -23.81 -10.32 -1.39
N GLN A 133 -23.73 -9.38 -2.32
CA GLN A 133 -23.86 -9.66 -3.75
C GLN A 133 -22.63 -10.41 -4.28
N PRO A 134 -22.79 -11.28 -5.30
CA PRO A 134 -21.64 -11.80 -6.03
C PRO A 134 -20.75 -10.68 -6.56
N PHE A 135 -19.43 -10.88 -6.50
CA PHE A 135 -18.45 -9.86 -6.81
C PHE A 135 -17.28 -10.39 -7.65
N GLU A 136 -16.62 -9.47 -8.34
CA GLU A 136 -15.32 -9.62 -8.99
C GLU A 136 -14.46 -8.41 -8.65
N LEU A 137 -13.28 -8.64 -8.07
CA LEU A 137 -12.33 -7.60 -7.65
C LEU A 137 -10.96 -7.85 -8.30
N PRO A 138 -10.61 -7.12 -9.38
CA PRO A 138 -9.32 -7.26 -10.04
C PRO A 138 -8.26 -6.35 -9.39
N PHE A 139 -7.16 -6.91 -8.90
CA PHE A 139 -6.04 -6.17 -8.32
C PHE A 139 -4.81 -6.23 -9.22
N GLU A 140 -4.26 -5.07 -9.57
CA GLU A 140 -3.02 -4.99 -10.35
C GLU A 140 -1.81 -5.13 -9.41
N VAL A 141 -0.92 -6.07 -9.73
CA VAL A 141 0.29 -6.35 -8.96
C VAL A 141 1.50 -6.19 -9.87
N THR A 142 2.53 -5.49 -9.37
CA THR A 142 3.81 -5.38 -10.06
C THR A 142 4.87 -6.19 -9.33
N VAL A 143 5.44 -7.17 -10.01
CA VAL A 143 6.55 -8.01 -9.52
C VAL A 143 7.84 -7.42 -10.07
N ALA A 144 8.54 -6.64 -9.24
CA ALA A 144 9.69 -5.84 -9.68
C ALA A 144 11.05 -6.54 -9.50
N ALA A 145 11.11 -7.61 -8.72
CA ALA A 145 12.34 -8.31 -8.41
C ALA A 145 12.20 -9.81 -8.66
N ARG A 146 13.29 -10.45 -9.06
CA ARG A 146 13.42 -11.90 -9.09
C ARG A 146 14.02 -12.37 -7.77
N SER A 147 13.68 -13.59 -7.36
CA SER A 147 14.45 -14.32 -6.35
C SER A 147 15.93 -14.24 -6.68
N ALA A 148 16.74 -13.81 -5.71
CA ALA A 148 18.16 -14.10 -5.77
C ALA A 148 18.25 -15.60 -5.47
N ALA A 149 18.37 -16.43 -6.50
CA ALA A 149 18.47 -17.87 -6.35
C ALA A 149 19.36 -18.19 -5.15
N ALA A 150 18.82 -18.91 -4.16
CA ALA A 150 19.64 -19.43 -3.07
C ALA A 150 20.83 -20.15 -3.73
N PRO A 151 22.09 -19.90 -3.30
CA PRO A 151 23.22 -20.62 -3.87
C PRO A 151 22.91 -22.11 -3.77
N ALA A 152 22.94 -22.79 -4.92
CA ALA A 152 22.70 -24.21 -5.01
C ALA A 152 23.49 -24.90 -3.91
N ALA A 153 22.77 -25.47 -2.94
CA ALA A 153 23.37 -26.32 -1.94
C ALA A 153 24.19 -27.36 -2.70
N SER A 154 25.50 -27.27 -2.54
CA SER A 154 26.43 -28.23 -3.10
C SER A 154 25.98 -29.61 -2.62
N ALA A 155 25.83 -30.54 -3.56
CA ALA A 155 25.45 -31.91 -3.29
C ALA A 155 26.28 -32.47 -2.10
N PRO A 156 25.65 -33.11 -1.09
CA PRO A 156 26.42 -33.92 -0.18
C PRO A 156 26.81 -35.20 -0.91
N THR A 157 28.08 -35.29 -1.29
CA THR A 157 28.74 -36.57 -1.59
C THR A 157 28.58 -37.48 -0.37
N ALA A 158 28.03 -38.66 -0.62
CA ALA A 158 27.85 -39.70 0.37
C ALA A 158 29.19 -40.16 0.98
N GLY A 159 29.18 -40.38 2.30
CA GLY A 159 30.18 -41.16 3.01
C GLY A 159 30.58 -40.57 4.35
N GLU A 160 29.96 -41.04 5.43
CA GLU A 160 30.62 -41.82 6.49
C GLU A 160 29.81 -41.74 7.80
N THR A 161 29.44 -42.92 8.29
CA THR A 161 28.78 -43.16 9.58
C THR A 161 29.81 -43.14 10.70
N GLU A 162 29.65 -42.30 11.72
CA GLU A 162 30.08 -42.65 13.08
C GLU A 162 29.30 -41.88 14.15
N ALA A 163 29.06 -42.55 15.27
CA ALA A 163 28.04 -42.27 16.28
C ALA A 163 28.42 -41.18 17.31
N ALA A 164 27.37 -40.67 17.97
CA ALA A 164 27.29 -39.67 19.04
C ALA A 164 27.92 -40.12 20.40
N PRO A 165 27.77 -39.41 21.54
CA PRO A 165 27.31 -38.03 21.79
C PRO A 165 28.24 -37.24 22.76
N ALA A 166 28.10 -35.91 22.82
CA ALA A 166 28.42 -35.15 24.04
C ALA A 166 27.64 -33.83 24.10
N SER A 167 26.95 -33.67 25.22
CA SER A 167 26.10 -32.56 25.63
C SER A 167 26.91 -31.30 25.92
N THR A 168 26.41 -30.14 25.50
CA THR A 168 26.75 -28.85 26.13
C THR A 168 25.51 -27.95 26.13
N GLU A 169 24.92 -27.79 27.31
CA GLU A 169 24.04 -26.66 27.63
C GLU A 169 24.84 -25.36 27.52
N VAL A 170 24.33 -24.38 26.78
CA VAL A 170 24.74 -22.99 26.96
C VAL A 170 23.50 -22.11 26.95
N LEU A 171 23.11 -21.75 28.19
CA LEU A 171 22.69 -20.44 28.68
C LEU A 171 22.05 -19.46 27.70
N GLY A 172 20.85 -19.03 28.09
CA GLY A 172 20.03 -18.08 27.38
C GLY A 172 20.67 -16.71 27.16
N VAL A 173 20.29 -16.13 26.01
CA VAL A 173 20.40 -14.72 25.74
C VAL A 173 18.97 -14.19 25.65
N GLU A 174 18.57 -13.57 26.75
CA GLU A 174 17.45 -12.64 26.86
C GLU A 174 17.71 -11.49 25.88
N SER A 175 17.10 -11.55 24.69
CA SER A 175 17.14 -10.45 23.72
C SER A 175 15.97 -9.51 24.00
N GLY A 176 16.29 -8.37 24.58
CA GLY A 176 15.35 -7.35 25.04
C GLY A 176 14.31 -6.95 24.00
N ALA A 177 13.06 -6.90 24.47
CA ALA A 177 11.95 -6.26 23.80
C ALA A 177 12.29 -4.79 23.50
N LEU A 178 12.23 -4.41 22.22
CA LEU A 178 12.20 -3.02 21.81
C LEU A 178 10.85 -2.41 22.24
N PRO A 179 10.82 -1.19 22.79
CA PRO A 179 9.57 -0.52 23.12
C PRO A 179 8.75 -0.23 21.84
N PRO A 180 7.40 -0.20 21.92
CA PRO A 180 6.57 0.14 20.79
C PRO A 180 6.87 1.56 20.28
N ALA A 181 7.01 1.68 18.96
CA ALA A 181 7.09 2.97 18.29
C ALA A 181 5.82 3.77 18.59
N ALA A 182 5.99 4.88 19.32
CA ALA A 182 4.93 5.84 19.57
C ALA A 182 4.50 6.48 18.24
N ALA A 183 3.26 6.24 17.83
CA ALA A 183 2.65 6.92 16.70
C ALA A 183 2.52 8.43 16.99
N PRO A 184 2.84 9.32 16.03
CA PRO A 184 2.65 10.76 16.21
C PRO A 184 1.16 11.09 16.17
N LEU A 185 0.61 11.35 17.36
CA LEU A 185 -0.67 11.99 17.55
C LEU A 185 -0.58 13.48 17.13
N TRP A 186 -1.31 13.83 16.08
CA TRP A 186 -1.93 15.15 15.85
C TRP A 186 -1.03 16.27 15.29
N GLN A 187 -1.21 16.59 14.00
CA GLN A 187 -0.89 17.93 13.48
C GLN A 187 -2.09 18.55 12.74
N PRO A 188 -3.05 19.19 13.45
CA PRO A 188 -4.07 20.03 12.81
C PRO A 188 -3.56 21.44 12.42
N SER A 189 -2.24 21.70 12.47
CA SER A 189 -1.70 23.06 12.34
C SER A 189 -1.53 23.57 10.90
N VAL A 190 -1.72 22.72 9.87
CA VAL A 190 -1.51 23.14 8.47
C VAL A 190 -2.74 23.87 7.89
N ILE A 191 -3.95 23.61 8.41
CA ILE A 191 -5.18 24.23 7.89
C ILE A 191 -5.35 25.67 8.41
N ALA A 192 -4.86 26.00 9.60
CA ALA A 192 -5.00 27.35 10.16
C ALA A 192 -4.15 28.40 9.41
N ALA A 193 -2.97 28.02 8.92
CA ALA A 193 -2.05 28.95 8.25
C ALA A 193 -2.57 29.42 6.88
N THR A 194 -3.28 28.55 6.14
CA THR A 194 -3.82 28.90 4.81
C THR A 194 -5.01 29.86 4.90
N ILE A 195 -5.87 29.72 5.91
CA ILE A 195 -7.01 30.63 6.13
C ILE A 195 -6.53 32.04 6.48
N VAL A 196 -5.50 32.19 7.32
CA VAL A 196 -4.96 33.50 7.70
C VAL A 196 -4.32 34.22 6.51
N LEU A 197 -3.60 33.49 5.64
CA LEU A 197 -3.00 34.07 4.44
C LEU A 197 -4.04 34.52 3.41
N LEU A 198 -5.10 33.74 3.18
CA LEU A 198 -6.18 34.12 2.27
C LEU A 198 -6.97 35.33 2.81
N ALA A 199 -7.26 35.37 4.12
CA ALA A 199 -7.91 36.52 4.74
C ALA A 199 -7.05 37.79 4.65
N GLY A 200 -5.73 37.67 4.88
CA GLY A 200 -4.79 38.78 4.73
C GLY A 200 -4.68 39.31 3.30
N LEU A 201 -4.67 38.41 2.30
CA LEU A 201 -4.64 38.81 0.89
C LEU A 201 -5.92 39.55 0.49
N VAL A 202 -7.09 39.03 0.88
CA VAL A 202 -8.39 39.68 0.59
C VAL A 202 -8.50 41.04 1.28
N TRP A 203 -8.06 41.16 2.54
CA TRP A 203 -8.04 42.44 3.25
C TRP A 203 -7.11 43.45 2.59
N SER A 204 -5.90 43.04 2.20
CA SER A 204 -4.93 43.90 1.50
C SER A 204 -5.47 44.42 0.17
N LEU A 205 -6.09 43.54 -0.63
CA LEU A 205 -6.71 43.92 -1.90
C LEU A 205 -7.88 44.89 -1.73
N ARG A 206 -8.68 44.73 -0.66
CA ARG A 206 -9.80 45.61 -0.37
C ARG A 206 -9.35 46.98 0.13
N HIS A 207 -8.26 47.05 0.91
CA HIS A 207 -7.75 48.33 1.40
C HIS A 207 -7.13 49.18 0.29
N ARG A 208 -6.38 48.56 -0.64
CA ARG A 208 -5.82 49.28 -1.80
C ARG A 208 -6.87 49.95 -2.66
N ARG A 209 -8.03 49.31 -2.89
CA ARG A 209 -9.13 49.94 -3.64
C ARG A 209 -9.71 51.18 -2.97
N LYS A 210 -9.59 51.31 -1.64
CA LYS A 210 -10.16 52.45 -0.91
C LYS A 210 -9.25 53.68 -0.97
N ASP A 211 -7.95 53.50 -1.15
CA ASP A 211 -6.99 54.59 -1.28
C ASP A 211 -7.04 55.26 -2.66
N ASP A 212 -7.53 54.54 -3.68
CA ASP A 212 -7.72 55.09 -5.04
C ASP A 212 -8.95 56.02 -5.18
N ASP A 213 -9.81 56.12 -4.15
CA ASP A 213 -11.07 56.90 -4.18
C ASP A 213 -10.95 58.25 -3.47
N ILE A 214 -9.73 58.72 -3.19
CA ILE A 214 -9.48 60.05 -2.62
C ILE A 214 -9.49 61.08 -3.76
N ASP A 215 -10.62 61.78 -3.91
CA ASP A 215 -10.79 62.89 -4.86
C ASP A 215 -9.76 64.01 -4.59
N PRO A 216 -8.85 64.30 -5.54
CA PRO A 216 -7.83 65.33 -5.35
C PRO A 216 -8.38 66.77 -5.33
N ARG A 217 -9.70 66.99 -5.53
CA ARG A 217 -10.31 68.33 -5.53
C ARG A 217 -10.78 68.85 -4.17
N SER A 218 -10.64 68.09 -3.08
CA SER A 218 -10.99 68.57 -1.74
C SER A 218 -9.78 69.13 -0.99
N LYS A 219 -9.25 70.28 -1.41
CA LYS A 219 -8.52 71.20 -0.51
C LYS A 219 -8.88 72.64 -0.89
N PRO A 220 -9.22 73.49 0.10
CA PRO A 220 -9.62 74.88 -0.12
C PRO A 220 -8.46 75.75 -0.60
#